data_AF-A0A350MKW1-F1
#
_entry.id   AF-A0A350MKW1-F1
#
_cell.length_a   1.000
_cell.length_b   1.000
_cell.length_c   1.000
_cell.angle_alpha   90.00
_cell.angle_beta   90.00
_cell.angle_gamma   90.00
#
_symmetry.space_group_name_H-M   'P 1'
#
loop_
_entity.id
_entity.type
_entity.pdbx_description
1 polymer ?
#
loop_
_entity_poly.entity_id
_entity_poly.type
_entity_poly.pdbx_seq_one_letter_code
_entity_poly.pdbx_strand_id
1 'polypeptide(L)'
;MKKDYKINTIFFAVGIGIFSFLVIRFGIVKLIKEIAQIGLWFIPIIIVWMVIYCMNTLAWKKIIGNHLNVNFFQLVSLKISSFALNYITPVIALGGEPWKVMNIKRLIGIERASSSVILYDLMHILSHFFFWTFTLFLIFFTVKPTLATYIVLGVVFIFLISLILIIYNWYKKGIVFSFINFLNKIPFLKKLAANLAKQGETLEEIERQIVEFYKTRRKDFYASLAYEFFARIIGSIEFFLIMQAIQIDINLFEAIY
;
A
#
# COMPACT_ATOMS: atom_id res chain seq x y z
N MET A 1 -8.72 -10.34 27.84
CA MET A 1 -10.18 -10.23 27.60
C MET A 1 -10.82 -9.00 28.24
N LYS A 2 -11.11 -8.89 29.55
CA LYS A 2 -11.80 -7.69 30.11
C LYS A 2 -11.07 -6.35 29.92
N LYS A 3 -9.73 -6.35 29.88
CA LYS A 3 -8.91 -5.14 29.69
C LYS A 3 -8.96 -4.61 28.24
N ASP A 4 -9.10 -5.52 27.27
CA ASP A 4 -9.12 -5.19 25.83
C ASP A 4 -10.45 -4.51 25.44
N TYR A 5 -11.57 -4.95 26.02
CA TYR A 5 -12.86 -4.28 25.84
C TYR A 5 -12.85 -2.84 26.36
N LYS A 6 -12.24 -2.58 27.52
CA LYS A 6 -12.18 -1.23 28.11
C LYS A 6 -11.39 -0.25 27.22
N ILE A 7 -10.31 -0.72 26.60
CA ILE A 7 -9.50 0.07 25.66
C ILE A 7 -10.29 0.34 24.38
N ASN A 8 -10.96 -0.67 23.81
CA ASN A 8 -11.79 -0.51 22.62
C ASN A 8 -12.95 0.46 22.84
N THR A 9 -13.60 0.41 24.01
CA THR A 9 -14.67 1.36 24.37
C THR A 9 -14.14 2.80 24.49
N ILE A 10 -12.94 3.00 25.03
CA ILE A 10 -12.31 4.32 25.09
C ILE A 10 -12.00 4.85 23.69
N PHE A 11 -11.37 4.04 22.82
CA PHE A 11 -11.11 4.43 21.42
C PHE A 11 -12.40 4.71 20.66
N PHE A 12 -13.46 3.93 20.90
CA PHE A 12 -14.77 4.16 20.30
C PHE A 12 -15.38 5.49 20.77
N ALA A 13 -15.34 5.78 22.06
CA ALA A 13 -15.83 7.05 22.61
C ALA A 13 -15.01 8.25 22.09
N VAL A 14 -13.69 8.13 21.99
CA VAL A 14 -12.81 9.14 21.38
C VAL A 14 -13.16 9.32 19.90
N GLY A 15 -13.35 8.24 19.16
CA GLY A 15 -13.75 8.27 17.75
C GLY A 15 -15.09 8.99 17.54
N ILE A 16 -16.10 8.68 18.34
CA ILE A 16 -17.38 9.39 18.33
C ILE A 16 -17.17 10.87 18.69
N GLY A 17 -16.38 11.18 19.72
CA GLY A 17 -16.10 12.56 20.12
C GLY A 17 -15.47 13.37 18.98
N ILE A 18 -14.45 12.82 18.30
CA ILE A 18 -13.81 13.44 17.13
C ILE A 18 -14.82 13.58 15.99
N PHE A 19 -15.58 12.53 15.67
CA PHE A 19 -16.57 12.57 14.60
C PHE A 19 -17.65 13.63 14.84
N SER A 20 -18.24 13.66 16.04
CA SER A 20 -19.22 14.68 16.43
C SER A 20 -18.63 16.08 16.38
N PHE A 21 -17.40 16.27 16.87
CA PHE A 21 -16.69 17.55 16.77
C PHE A 21 -16.51 18.01 15.32
N LEU A 22 -16.10 17.11 14.42
CA LEU A 22 -15.93 17.42 12.99
C LEU A 22 -17.28 17.78 12.35
N VAL A 23 -18.34 17.01 12.60
CA VAL A 23 -19.68 17.28 12.06
C VAL A 23 -20.22 18.63 12.53
N ILE A 24 -20.04 18.97 13.81
CA ILE A 24 -20.45 20.27 14.36
C ILE A 24 -19.62 21.40 13.73
N ARG A 25 -18.30 21.21 13.62
CA ARG A 25 -17.38 22.22 13.08
C ARG A 25 -17.60 22.50 11.59
N PHE A 26 -17.84 21.47 10.79
CA PHE A 26 -18.10 21.62 9.36
C PHE A 26 -19.56 22.00 9.07
N GLY A 27 -20.50 21.65 9.96
CA GLY A 27 -21.92 21.87 9.82
C GLY A 27 -22.59 20.80 8.97
N ILE A 28 -23.60 20.12 9.53
CA ILE A 28 -24.27 18.98 8.88
C ILE A 28 -24.93 19.37 7.55
N VAL A 29 -25.53 20.56 7.46
CA VAL A 29 -26.17 21.05 6.23
C VAL A 29 -25.15 21.26 5.11
N LYS A 30 -23.96 21.76 5.45
CA LYS A 30 -22.87 21.97 4.50
C LYS A 30 -22.34 20.63 3.98
N LEU A 31 -22.10 19.66 4.89
CA LEU A 31 -21.68 18.32 4.52
C LEU A 31 -22.68 17.63 3.58
N ILE A 32 -23.98 17.71 3.89
CA ILE A 32 -25.02 17.14 3.02
C ILE A 32 -25.02 17.81 1.65
N LYS A 33 -24.88 19.14 1.60
CA LYS A 33 -24.84 19.89 0.34
C LYS A 33 -23.61 19.51 -0.51
N GLU A 34 -22.44 19.38 0.10
CA GLU A 34 -21.20 18.98 -0.59
C GLU A 34 -21.28 17.53 -1.09
N ILE A 35 -21.82 16.60 -0.29
CA ILE A 35 -22.06 15.21 -0.71
C ILE A 35 -23.06 15.17 -1.88
N ALA A 36 -24.13 15.96 -1.81
CA ALA A 36 -25.12 16.06 -2.88
C ALA A 36 -24.50 16.68 -4.17
N GLN A 37 -23.56 17.61 -4.03
CA GLN A 37 -22.86 18.23 -5.15
C GLN A 37 -21.95 17.22 -5.87
N ILE A 38 -21.30 16.30 -5.15
CA ILE A 38 -20.56 15.19 -5.77
C ILE A 38 -21.50 14.37 -6.64
N GLY A 39 -22.72 14.09 -6.17
CA GLY A 39 -23.79 13.50 -6.97
C GLY A 39 -23.34 12.26 -7.77
N LEU A 40 -23.50 12.31 -9.09
CA LEU A 40 -23.16 11.19 -9.99
C LEU A 40 -21.64 10.97 -10.17
N TRP A 41 -20.78 11.89 -9.74
CA TRP A 41 -19.32 11.72 -9.81
C TRP A 41 -18.82 10.56 -8.94
N PHE A 42 -19.61 10.08 -7.99
CA PHE A 42 -19.29 8.87 -7.24
C PHE A 42 -19.16 7.63 -8.14
N ILE A 43 -19.95 7.54 -9.22
CA ILE A 43 -19.92 6.40 -10.15
C ILE A 43 -18.53 6.23 -10.81
N PRO A 44 -17.97 7.24 -11.51
CA PRO A 44 -16.64 7.09 -12.10
C PRO A 44 -15.55 6.89 -11.04
N ILE A 45 -15.68 7.46 -9.84
CA ILE A 45 -14.74 7.21 -8.73
C ILE A 45 -14.73 5.73 -8.32
N ILE A 46 -15.90 5.10 -8.15
CA ILE A 46 -15.99 3.65 -7.86
C ILE A 46 -15.34 2.86 -9.00
N ILE A 47 -15.60 3.22 -10.26
CA ILE A 47 -15.05 2.52 -11.42
C ILE A 47 -13.52 2.58 -11.40
N VAL A 48 -12.93 3.74 -11.12
CA VAL A 48 -11.47 3.91 -10.96
C VAL A 48 -10.94 2.94 -9.89
N TRP A 49 -11.58 2.88 -8.72
CA TRP A 49 -11.20 1.94 -7.66
C TRP A 49 -11.31 0.48 -8.09
N MET A 50 -12.34 0.12 -8.84
CA MET A 50 -12.47 -1.25 -9.37
C MET A 50 -11.33 -1.59 -10.34
N VAL A 51 -10.91 -0.65 -11.18
CA VAL A 51 -9.73 -0.81 -12.05
C VAL A 51 -8.47 -0.99 -11.21
N ILE A 52 -8.27 -0.18 -10.18
CA ILE A 52 -7.14 -0.27 -9.24
C ILE A 52 -7.10 -1.67 -8.60
N TYR A 53 -8.22 -2.14 -8.04
CA TYR A 53 -8.30 -3.48 -7.44
C TYR A 53 -7.96 -4.59 -8.43
N CYS A 54 -8.42 -4.49 -9.68
CA CYS A 54 -8.08 -5.43 -10.74
C CYS A 54 -6.58 -5.42 -11.04
N MET A 55 -5.95 -4.24 -11.15
CA MET A 55 -4.51 -4.12 -11.41
C MET A 55 -3.67 -4.64 -10.24
N ASN A 56 -4.01 -4.28 -9.00
CA ASN A 56 -3.34 -4.82 -7.82
C ASN A 56 -3.52 -6.35 -7.73
N THR A 57 -4.67 -6.86 -8.18
CA THR A 57 -4.90 -8.31 -8.26
C THR A 57 -4.02 -8.97 -9.32
N LEU A 58 -3.83 -8.32 -10.49
CA LEU A 58 -2.89 -8.80 -11.50
C LEU A 58 -1.46 -8.83 -10.95
N ALA A 59 -1.04 -7.81 -10.20
CA ALA A 59 0.25 -7.78 -9.51
C ALA A 59 0.38 -8.96 -8.54
N TRP A 60 -0.59 -9.15 -7.64
CA TRP A 60 -0.56 -10.25 -6.68
C TRP A 60 -0.61 -11.63 -7.35
N LYS A 61 -1.37 -11.78 -8.44
CA LYS A 61 -1.42 -13.02 -9.23
C LYS A 61 -0.07 -13.33 -9.89
N LYS A 62 0.68 -12.32 -10.35
CA LYS A 62 2.06 -12.50 -10.83
C LYS A 62 2.97 -13.02 -9.72
N ILE A 63 2.81 -12.55 -8.49
CA ILE A 63 3.57 -13.04 -7.34
C ILE A 63 3.22 -14.51 -7.04
N ILE A 64 1.93 -14.83 -6.89
CA ILE A 64 1.45 -16.20 -6.63
C ILE A 64 1.95 -17.17 -7.71
N GLY A 65 1.91 -16.76 -8.97
CA GLY A 65 2.38 -17.55 -10.11
C GLY A 65 1.26 -18.30 -10.82
N ASN A 66 1.39 -18.37 -12.15
CA ASN A 66 0.31 -18.84 -13.03
C ASN A 66 -0.01 -20.34 -12.87
N HIS A 67 0.93 -21.14 -12.35
CA HIS A 67 0.77 -22.60 -12.23
C HIS A 67 -0.20 -23.04 -11.12
N LEU A 68 -0.58 -22.14 -10.21
CA LEU A 68 -1.42 -22.46 -9.04
C LEU A 68 -2.93 -22.30 -9.30
N ASN A 69 -3.35 -22.01 -10.54
CA ASN A 69 -4.75 -21.93 -10.99
C ASN A 69 -5.70 -21.16 -10.04
N VAL A 70 -5.20 -20.14 -9.35
CA VAL A 70 -6.04 -19.32 -8.45
C VAL A 70 -6.93 -18.41 -9.29
N ASN A 71 -8.24 -18.47 -9.03
CA ASN A 71 -9.24 -17.69 -9.75
C ASN A 71 -9.02 -16.19 -9.52
N PHE A 72 -9.01 -15.42 -10.61
CA PHE A 72 -8.82 -13.96 -10.57
C PHE A 72 -9.90 -13.25 -9.76
N PHE A 73 -11.18 -13.61 -9.95
CA PHE A 73 -12.30 -12.98 -9.24
C PHE A 73 -12.28 -13.28 -7.74
N GLN A 74 -11.80 -14.46 -7.35
CA GLN A 74 -11.58 -14.78 -5.94
C GLN A 74 -10.51 -13.86 -5.34
N LEU A 75 -9.40 -13.63 -6.05
CA LEU A 75 -8.35 -12.70 -5.59
C LEU A 75 -8.84 -11.24 -5.53
N VAL A 76 -9.66 -10.79 -6.50
CA VAL A 76 -10.28 -9.45 -6.45
C VAL A 76 -11.18 -9.31 -5.22
N SER A 77 -12.03 -10.31 -4.95
CA SER A 77 -12.89 -10.31 -3.76
C SER A 77 -12.08 -10.27 -2.46
N LEU A 78 -10.98 -11.04 -2.38
CA LEU A 78 -10.08 -11.00 -1.25
C LEU A 78 -9.40 -9.65 -1.10
N LYS A 79 -9.01 -9.00 -2.20
CA LYS A 79 -8.43 -7.65 -2.19
C LYS A 79 -9.39 -6.60 -1.65
N ILE A 80 -10.62 -6.57 -2.15
CA ILE A 80 -11.66 -5.65 -1.68
C ILE A 80 -11.95 -5.88 -0.19
N SER A 81 -12.12 -7.13 0.22
CA SER A 81 -12.40 -7.49 1.62
C SER A 81 -11.22 -7.14 2.54
N SER A 82 -9.99 -7.43 2.11
CA SER A 82 -8.76 -7.05 2.82
C SER A 82 -8.66 -5.55 3.00
N PHE A 83 -9.00 -4.78 1.97
CA PHE A 83 -8.98 -3.32 2.02
C PHE A 83 -10.03 -2.78 3.00
N ALA A 84 -11.27 -3.28 2.94
CA ALA A 84 -12.33 -2.92 3.87
C ALA A 84 -11.95 -3.23 5.34
N LEU A 85 -11.33 -4.39 5.60
CA LEU A 85 -10.81 -4.73 6.91
C LEU A 85 -9.74 -3.75 7.38
N ASN A 86 -8.79 -3.39 6.50
CA ASN A 86 -7.74 -2.42 6.82
C ASN A 86 -8.32 -1.04 7.19
N TYR A 87 -9.39 -0.61 6.52
CA TYR A 87 -10.07 0.66 6.83
C TYR A 87 -10.78 0.68 8.18
N ILE A 88 -11.36 -0.45 8.60
CA ILE A 88 -12.13 -0.54 9.85
C ILE A 88 -11.22 -0.86 11.05
N THR A 89 -9.99 -1.32 10.82
CA THR A 89 -9.08 -1.74 11.89
C THR A 89 -8.30 -0.53 12.46
N PRO A 90 -8.51 -0.15 13.73
CA PRO A 90 -7.96 1.09 14.32
C PRO A 90 -6.45 1.04 14.59
N VAL A 91 -5.82 -0.15 14.59
CA VAL A 91 -4.40 -0.33 14.90
C VAL A 91 -3.66 -0.89 13.69
N ILE A 92 -2.81 -0.04 13.10
CA ILE A 92 -1.82 -0.34 12.04
C ILE A 92 -2.42 -0.98 10.77
N ALA A 93 -3.73 -0.87 10.50
CA ALA A 93 -4.35 -1.42 9.28
C ALA A 93 -3.87 -2.86 8.97
N LEU A 94 -3.76 -3.71 10.00
CA LEU A 94 -3.16 -5.06 9.92
C LEU A 94 -4.21 -6.18 9.75
N GLY A 95 -5.48 -5.86 9.51
CA GLY A 95 -6.56 -6.86 9.48
C GLY A 95 -6.60 -7.65 8.17
N GLY A 96 -6.21 -7.00 7.08
CA GLY A 96 -6.35 -7.47 5.71
C GLY A 96 -5.27 -8.46 5.30
N GLU A 97 -4.04 -8.31 5.80
CA GLU A 97 -2.92 -9.20 5.48
C GLU A 97 -3.14 -10.61 6.05
N PRO A 98 -3.47 -10.80 7.35
CA PRO A 98 -3.86 -12.10 7.88
C PRO A 98 -5.08 -12.67 7.16
N TRP A 99 -6.06 -11.81 6.80
CA TRP A 99 -7.23 -12.23 6.03
C TRP A 99 -6.86 -12.83 4.67
N LYS A 100 -5.98 -12.17 3.90
CA LYS A 100 -5.46 -12.69 2.62
C LYS A 100 -4.82 -14.07 2.82
N VAL A 101 -3.92 -14.19 3.81
CA VAL A 101 -3.22 -15.44 4.12
C VAL A 101 -4.19 -16.55 4.49
N MET A 102 -5.12 -16.30 5.41
CA MET A 102 -6.08 -17.29 5.91
C MET A 102 -7.01 -17.84 4.83
N ASN A 103 -7.37 -17.02 3.85
CA ASN A 103 -8.28 -17.43 2.77
C ASN A 103 -7.56 -18.13 1.62
N ILE A 104 -6.32 -17.77 1.32
CA ILE A 104 -5.57 -18.40 0.21
C ILE A 104 -4.75 -19.62 0.65
N LYS A 105 -4.46 -19.80 1.95
CA LYS A 105 -3.65 -20.93 2.45
C LYS A 105 -4.19 -22.31 2.09
N ARG A 106 -5.51 -22.47 1.92
CA ARG A 106 -6.11 -23.74 1.51
C ARG A 106 -5.78 -24.12 0.06
N LEU A 107 -5.46 -23.13 -0.78
CA LEU A 107 -5.14 -23.32 -2.19
C LEU A 107 -3.65 -23.52 -2.43
N ILE A 108 -2.80 -22.80 -1.70
CA ILE A 108 -1.36 -22.74 -1.99
C ILE A 108 -0.43 -23.09 -0.82
N GLY A 109 -1.00 -23.48 0.34
CA GLY A 109 -0.25 -23.72 1.57
C GLY A 109 0.03 -22.44 2.37
N ILE A 110 0.25 -22.58 3.68
CA ILE A 110 0.42 -21.44 4.60
C ILE A 110 1.70 -20.65 4.34
N GLU A 111 2.80 -21.34 4.02
CA GLU A 111 4.10 -20.71 3.76
C GLU A 111 4.04 -19.85 2.51
N ARG A 112 3.63 -20.40 1.37
CA ARG A 112 3.46 -19.63 0.12
C ARG A 112 2.40 -18.54 0.25
N ALA A 113 1.31 -18.77 0.96
CA ALA A 113 0.32 -17.73 1.24
C ALA A 113 0.96 -16.54 1.96
N SER A 114 1.69 -16.80 3.04
CA SER A 114 2.39 -15.78 3.83
C SER A 114 3.44 -15.05 3.00
N SER A 115 4.31 -15.79 2.31
CA SER A 115 5.33 -15.25 1.41
C SER A 115 4.73 -14.40 0.29
N SER A 116 3.64 -14.86 -0.34
CA SER A 116 2.98 -14.13 -1.42
C SER A 116 2.39 -12.79 -0.96
N VAL A 117 1.85 -12.74 0.27
CA VAL A 117 1.28 -11.52 0.85
C VAL A 117 2.40 -10.56 1.23
N ILE A 118 3.45 -11.04 1.90
CA ILE A 118 4.61 -10.22 2.25
C ILE A 118 5.28 -9.67 1.00
N LEU A 119 5.52 -10.51 -0.02
CA LEU A 119 6.12 -10.09 -1.28
C LEU A 119 5.23 -9.08 -2.01
N TYR A 120 3.92 -9.24 -1.93
CA TYR A 120 2.97 -8.27 -2.47
C TYR A 120 3.06 -6.93 -1.75
N ASP A 121 3.11 -6.92 -0.43
CA ASP A 121 3.21 -5.68 0.35
C ASP A 121 4.57 -4.99 0.12
N LEU A 122 5.66 -5.76 -0.02
CA LEU A 122 6.98 -5.24 -0.41
C LEU A 122 6.97 -4.65 -1.84
N MET A 123 6.25 -5.28 -2.77
CA MET A 123 6.10 -4.76 -4.13
C MET A 123 5.27 -3.47 -4.15
N HIS A 124 4.21 -3.43 -3.34
CA HIS A 124 3.38 -2.25 -3.13
C HIS A 124 4.20 -1.09 -2.57
N ILE A 125 5.05 -1.33 -1.56
CA ILE A 125 5.99 -0.34 -1.01
C ILE A 125 7.00 0.11 -2.07
N LEU A 126 7.62 -0.81 -2.81
CA LEU A 126 8.57 -0.45 -3.87
C LEU A 126 7.93 0.46 -4.93
N SER A 127 6.69 0.15 -5.31
CA SER A 127 5.91 0.95 -6.25
C SER A 127 5.63 2.37 -5.73
N HIS A 128 5.46 2.56 -4.41
CA HIS A 128 5.37 3.90 -3.81
C HIS A 128 6.60 4.75 -4.11
N PHE A 129 7.78 4.19 -3.88
CA PHE A 129 9.01 4.92 -4.14
C PHE A 129 9.15 5.29 -5.62
N PHE A 130 8.85 4.36 -6.53
CA PHE A 130 8.84 4.67 -7.97
C PHE A 130 7.84 5.76 -8.35
N PHE A 131 6.61 5.69 -7.81
CA PHE A 131 5.59 6.70 -8.04
C PHE A 131 6.03 8.08 -7.53
N TRP A 132 6.49 8.19 -6.28
CA TRP A 132 6.95 9.47 -5.74
C TRP A 132 8.16 10.03 -6.52
N THR A 133 9.11 9.19 -6.90
CA THR A 133 10.23 9.60 -7.76
C THR A 133 9.74 10.11 -9.12
N PHE A 134 8.77 9.43 -9.73
CA PHE A 134 8.16 9.86 -11.00
C PHE A 134 7.41 11.19 -10.85
N THR A 135 6.62 11.35 -9.80
CA THR A 135 5.93 12.59 -9.46
C THR A 135 6.91 13.74 -9.28
N LEU A 136 7.98 13.56 -8.48
CA LEU A 136 9.02 14.58 -8.32
C LEU A 136 9.69 14.94 -9.64
N PHE A 137 9.99 13.94 -10.47
CA PHE A 137 10.53 14.15 -11.81
C PHE A 137 9.60 15.06 -12.63
N LEU A 138 8.28 14.83 -12.63
CA LEU A 138 7.33 15.70 -13.32
C LEU A 138 7.33 17.13 -12.77
N ILE A 139 7.39 17.31 -11.44
CA ILE A 139 7.41 18.64 -10.81
C ILE A 139 8.62 19.46 -11.30
N PHE A 140 9.80 18.84 -11.46
CA PHE A 140 11.00 19.55 -11.93
C PHE A 140 10.83 20.22 -13.31
N PHE A 141 10.00 19.64 -14.18
CA PHE A 141 9.78 20.14 -15.54
C PHE A 141 8.50 20.97 -15.71
N THR A 142 7.53 20.81 -14.82
CA THR A 142 6.21 21.44 -14.97
C THR A 142 6.04 22.66 -14.07
N VAL A 143 6.65 22.64 -12.88
CA VAL A 143 6.55 23.75 -11.91
C VAL A 143 7.85 24.57 -11.99
N LYS A 144 7.72 25.91 -11.88
CA LYS A 144 8.86 26.84 -11.73
C LYS A 144 8.94 27.33 -10.28
N PRO A 145 9.32 26.48 -9.31
CA PRO A 145 9.41 26.89 -7.93
C PRO A 145 10.65 27.75 -7.68
N THR A 146 10.78 28.29 -6.47
CA THR A 146 11.96 29.04 -6.05
C THR A 146 13.20 28.13 -6.03
N LEU A 147 14.40 28.73 -6.10
CA LEU A 147 15.66 27.98 -6.01
C LEU A 147 15.75 27.12 -4.75
N ALA A 148 15.29 27.65 -3.60
CA ALA A 148 15.25 26.92 -2.34
C ALA A 148 14.40 25.64 -2.45
N THR A 149 13.23 25.74 -3.07
CA THR A 149 12.37 24.58 -3.31
C THR A 149 13.01 23.58 -4.26
N TYR A 150 13.68 24.02 -5.34
CA TYR A 150 14.42 23.11 -6.23
C TYR A 150 15.49 22.30 -5.49
N ILE A 151 16.23 22.93 -4.57
CA ILE A 151 17.24 22.25 -3.76
C ILE A 151 16.59 21.18 -2.87
N VAL A 152 15.49 21.52 -2.18
CA VAL A 152 14.75 20.57 -1.33
C VAL A 152 14.24 19.39 -2.16
N LEU A 153 13.61 19.66 -3.30
CA LEU A 153 13.14 18.62 -4.22
C LEU A 153 14.30 17.72 -4.69
N GLY A 154 15.47 18.30 -4.97
CA GLY A 154 16.67 17.56 -5.38
C GLY A 154 17.18 16.61 -4.29
N VAL A 155 17.22 17.07 -3.04
CA VAL A 155 17.61 16.25 -1.89
C VAL A 155 16.61 15.10 -1.69
N VAL A 156 15.30 15.38 -1.73
CA VAL A 156 14.26 14.33 -1.61
C VAL A 156 14.36 13.35 -2.76
N PHE A 157 14.61 13.80 -3.99
CA PHE A 157 14.79 12.93 -5.15
C PHE A 157 15.96 11.97 -4.98
N ILE A 158 17.14 12.45 -4.59
CA ILE A 158 18.32 11.62 -4.31
C ILE A 158 18.04 10.62 -3.18
N PHE A 159 17.32 11.05 -2.15
CA PHE A 159 16.92 10.18 -1.05
C PHE A 159 16.00 9.04 -1.51
N LEU A 160 14.97 9.33 -2.32
CA LEU A 160 14.07 8.31 -2.87
C LEU A 160 14.82 7.32 -3.78
N ILE A 161 15.70 7.81 -4.65
CA ILE A 161 16.55 6.93 -5.49
C ILE A 161 17.41 6.02 -4.63
N SER A 162 17.99 6.55 -3.55
CA SER A 162 18.80 5.77 -2.61
C SER A 162 17.98 4.67 -1.93
N LEU A 163 16.73 4.96 -1.52
CA LEU A 163 15.81 3.96 -0.97
C LEU A 163 15.44 2.88 -1.99
N ILE A 164 15.16 3.26 -3.24
CA ILE A 164 14.91 2.29 -4.33
C ILE A 164 16.10 1.34 -4.48
N LEU A 165 17.33 1.87 -4.54
CA LEU A 165 18.55 1.08 -4.66
C LEU A 165 18.75 0.12 -3.49
N ILE A 166 18.48 0.57 -2.25
CA ILE A 166 18.52 -0.26 -1.05
C ILE A 166 17.52 -1.40 -1.13
N ILE A 167 16.26 -1.11 -1.50
CA ILE A 167 15.21 -2.12 -1.64
C ILE A 167 15.58 -3.14 -2.73
N TYR A 168 16.08 -2.70 -3.88
CA TYR A 168 16.59 -3.63 -4.92
C TYR A 168 17.71 -4.52 -4.41
N ASN A 169 18.63 -3.97 -3.62
CA ASN A 169 19.71 -4.74 -3.03
C ASN A 169 19.17 -5.76 -2.02
N TRP A 170 18.12 -5.44 -1.27
CA TRP A 170 17.44 -6.41 -0.41
C TRP A 170 16.72 -7.51 -1.21
N TYR A 171 16.05 -7.19 -2.31
CA TYR A 171 15.48 -8.24 -3.20
C TYR A 171 16.56 -9.17 -3.79
N LYS A 172 17.79 -8.68 -3.99
CA LYS A 172 18.93 -9.49 -4.48
C LYS A 172 19.55 -10.38 -3.42
N LYS A 173 19.70 -9.86 -2.20
CA LYS A 173 20.50 -10.45 -1.12
C LYS A 173 19.67 -11.11 -0.02
N GLY A 174 18.38 -10.82 0.05
CA GLY A 174 17.49 -11.23 1.13
C GLY A 174 17.00 -10.04 1.97
N ILE A 175 15.68 -9.94 2.18
CA ILE A 175 15.04 -8.83 2.91
C ILE A 175 14.94 -9.14 4.40
N VAL A 176 14.53 -10.34 4.78
CA VAL A 176 14.11 -10.68 6.15
C VAL A 176 15.31 -10.67 7.09
N PHE A 177 16.39 -11.37 6.76
CA PHE A 177 17.60 -11.40 7.57
C PHE A 177 18.39 -10.09 7.53
N SER A 178 18.36 -9.36 6.41
CA SER A 178 18.91 -8.00 6.34
C SER A 178 18.21 -7.07 7.33
N PHE A 179 16.88 -7.17 7.45
CA PHE A 179 16.09 -6.38 8.37
C PHE A 179 16.31 -6.81 9.83
N ILE A 180 16.35 -8.10 10.13
CA ILE A 180 16.65 -8.61 11.49
C ILE A 180 18.04 -8.16 11.93
N ASN A 181 19.04 -8.24 11.06
CA ASN A 181 20.39 -7.76 11.36
C ASN A 181 20.45 -6.24 11.58
N PHE A 182 19.65 -5.47 10.84
CA PHE A 182 19.50 -4.04 11.09
C PHE A 182 18.87 -3.76 12.45
N LEU A 183 17.78 -4.45 12.81
CA LEU A 183 17.13 -4.31 14.12
C LEU A 183 18.05 -4.69 15.29
N ASN A 184 18.89 -5.73 15.13
CA ASN A 184 19.85 -6.17 16.13
C ASN A 184 20.91 -5.10 16.47
N LYS A 185 21.19 -4.15 15.56
CA LYS A 185 22.11 -3.04 15.81
C LYS A 185 21.51 -1.96 16.73
N ILE A 186 20.18 -1.92 16.87
CA ILE A 186 19.49 -0.91 17.67
C ILE A 186 19.24 -1.46 19.09
N PRO A 187 19.83 -0.86 20.15
CA PRO A 187 19.83 -1.44 21.49
C PRO A 187 18.42 -1.69 22.06
N PHE A 188 17.43 -0.85 21.74
CA PHE A 188 16.04 -1.01 22.19
C PHE A 188 15.23 -2.07 21.42
N LEU A 189 15.69 -2.51 20.24
CA LEU A 189 14.96 -3.44 19.37
C LEU A 189 15.54 -4.86 19.37
N LYS A 190 16.64 -5.11 20.11
CA LYS A 190 17.29 -6.42 20.21
C LYS A 190 16.32 -7.54 20.63
N LYS A 191 15.41 -7.27 21.56
CA LYS A 191 14.42 -8.26 22.03
C LYS A 191 13.41 -8.63 20.94
N LEU A 192 13.02 -7.67 20.10
CA LEU A 192 12.13 -7.92 18.96
C LEU A 192 12.85 -8.73 17.88
N ALA A 193 14.08 -8.34 17.54
CA ALA A 193 14.90 -9.08 16.59
C ALA A 193 15.14 -10.53 17.02
N ALA A 194 15.45 -10.77 18.29
CA ALA A 194 15.62 -12.11 18.85
C ALA A 194 14.32 -12.94 18.82
N ASN A 195 13.16 -12.31 19.04
CA ASN A 195 11.88 -13.00 18.95
C ASN A 195 11.49 -13.35 17.51
N LEU A 196 11.76 -12.47 16.54
CA LEU A 196 11.55 -12.75 15.13
C LEU A 196 12.45 -13.89 14.65
N ALA A 197 13.72 -13.90 15.05
CA ALA A 197 14.67 -14.95 14.70
C ALA A 197 14.28 -16.36 15.18
N LYS A 198 13.37 -16.49 16.17
CA LYS A 198 12.84 -17.80 16.61
C LYS A 198 11.98 -18.50 15.55
N GLN A 199 11.45 -17.76 14.58
CA GLN A 199 10.68 -18.32 13.46
C GLN A 199 11.57 -18.65 12.25
N GLY A 200 12.84 -19.00 12.49
CA GLY A 200 13.89 -19.13 11.48
C GLY A 200 13.47 -19.88 10.21
N GLU A 201 12.91 -21.08 10.35
CA GLU A 201 12.50 -21.90 9.19
C GLU A 201 11.45 -21.21 8.30
N THR A 202 10.41 -20.59 8.89
CA THR A 202 9.39 -19.86 8.13
C THR A 202 9.98 -18.62 7.46
N LEU A 203 10.89 -17.92 8.14
CA LEU A 203 11.54 -16.71 7.62
C LEU A 203 12.53 -17.04 6.50
N GLU A 204 13.24 -18.16 6.59
CA GLU A 204 14.12 -18.68 5.52
C GLU A 204 13.31 -19.01 4.26
N GLU A 205 12.15 -19.65 4.41
CA GLU A 205 11.28 -19.97 3.28
C GLU A 205 10.73 -18.71 2.61
N ILE A 206 10.30 -17.72 3.41
CA ILE A 206 9.86 -16.42 2.91
C ILE A 206 11.00 -15.71 2.17
N GLU A 207 12.20 -15.69 2.75
CA GLU A 207 13.37 -15.06 2.13
C GLU A 207 13.77 -15.74 0.82
N ARG A 208 13.76 -17.07 0.79
CA ARG A 208 14.01 -17.85 -0.43
C ARG A 208 13.06 -17.46 -1.55
N GLN A 209 11.76 -17.38 -1.26
CA GLN A 209 10.75 -17.00 -2.26
C GLN A 209 10.90 -15.55 -2.74
N ILE A 210 11.28 -14.62 -1.85
CA ILE A 210 11.59 -13.23 -2.22
C ILE A 210 12.76 -13.17 -3.21
N VAL A 211 13.86 -13.84 -2.88
CA VAL A 211 15.08 -13.82 -3.70
C VAL A 211 14.85 -14.55 -5.02
N GLU A 212 14.12 -15.68 -5.01
CA GLU A 212 13.75 -16.43 -6.21
C GLU A 212 12.86 -15.61 -7.14
N PHE A 213 11.90 -14.86 -6.60
CA PHE A 213 11.03 -14.00 -7.40
C PHE A 213 11.83 -12.94 -8.17
N TYR A 214 12.85 -12.34 -7.54
CA TYR A 214 13.72 -11.38 -8.19
C TYR A 214 14.75 -12.01 -9.13
N LYS A 215 15.33 -13.17 -8.80
CA LYS A 215 16.41 -13.79 -9.59
C LYS A 215 15.88 -14.63 -10.75
N THR A 216 14.91 -15.48 -10.50
CA THR A 216 14.40 -16.48 -11.44
C THR A 216 13.19 -15.98 -12.19
N ARG A 217 12.25 -15.30 -11.52
CA ARG A 217 10.97 -14.84 -12.09
C ARG A 217 10.96 -13.34 -12.43
N ARG A 218 12.06 -12.82 -12.98
CA ARG A 218 12.24 -11.39 -13.30
C ARG A 218 11.11 -10.77 -14.10
N LYS A 219 10.59 -11.47 -15.10
CA LYS A 219 9.47 -10.98 -15.92
C LYS A 219 8.22 -10.74 -15.07
N ASP A 220 7.91 -11.65 -14.15
CA ASP A 220 6.78 -11.52 -13.24
C ASP A 220 7.03 -10.44 -12.18
N PHE A 221 8.28 -10.29 -11.72
CA PHE A 221 8.68 -9.19 -10.82
C PHE A 221 8.37 -7.83 -11.43
N TYR A 222 8.89 -7.55 -12.62
CA TYR A 222 8.66 -6.25 -13.28
C TYR A 222 7.23 -6.08 -13.76
N ALA A 223 6.53 -7.15 -14.16
CA ALA A 223 5.10 -7.07 -14.46
C ALA A 223 4.29 -6.71 -13.21
N SER A 224 4.59 -7.32 -12.05
CA SER A 224 3.95 -6.99 -10.78
C SER A 224 4.22 -5.54 -10.37
N LEU A 225 5.48 -5.08 -10.52
CA LEU A 225 5.85 -3.70 -10.24
C LEU A 225 5.12 -2.71 -11.16
N ALA A 226 5.01 -3.04 -12.46
CA ALA A 226 4.31 -2.20 -13.43
C ALA A 226 2.82 -2.11 -13.12
N TYR A 227 2.15 -3.22 -12.81
CA TYR A 227 0.74 -3.20 -12.42
C TYR A 227 0.51 -2.33 -11.18
N GLU A 228 1.34 -2.46 -10.14
CA GLU A 228 1.26 -1.60 -8.96
C GLU A 228 1.52 -0.13 -9.31
N PHE A 229 2.52 0.16 -10.14
CA PHE A 229 2.89 1.52 -10.52
C PHE A 229 1.78 2.22 -11.32
N PHE A 230 1.26 1.56 -12.35
CA PHE A 230 0.17 2.12 -13.16
C PHE A 230 -1.15 2.20 -12.40
N ALA A 231 -1.43 1.27 -11.47
CA ALA A 231 -2.59 1.39 -10.59
C ALA A 231 -2.55 2.70 -9.79
N ARG A 232 -1.36 3.18 -9.42
CA ARG A 232 -1.19 4.44 -8.67
C ARG A 232 -1.35 5.67 -9.55
N ILE A 233 -0.85 5.62 -10.80
CA ILE A 233 -1.12 6.66 -11.80
C ILE A 233 -2.63 6.78 -12.04
N ILE A 234 -3.32 5.64 -12.16
CA ILE A 234 -4.79 5.62 -12.28
C ILE A 234 -5.45 6.12 -10.98
N GLY A 235 -4.86 5.84 -9.82
CA GLY A 235 -5.26 6.42 -8.53
C GLY A 235 -5.28 7.95 -8.54
N SER A 236 -4.37 8.61 -9.24
CA SER A 236 -4.40 10.07 -9.41
C SER A 236 -5.64 10.57 -10.15
N ILE A 237 -6.27 9.74 -11.00
CA ILE A 237 -7.52 10.10 -11.68
C ILE A 237 -8.66 10.27 -10.68
N GLU A 238 -8.66 9.55 -9.55
CA GLU A 238 -9.64 9.78 -8.48
C GLU A 238 -9.62 11.24 -8.00
N PHE A 239 -8.42 11.77 -7.71
CA PHE A 239 -8.27 13.15 -7.26
C PHE A 239 -8.73 14.14 -8.33
N PHE A 240 -8.39 13.89 -9.61
CA PHE A 240 -8.91 14.68 -10.73
C PHE A 240 -10.44 14.70 -10.76
N LEU A 241 -11.10 13.54 -10.67
CA LEU A 241 -12.55 13.42 -10.68
C LEU A 241 -13.19 14.13 -9.48
N ILE A 242 -12.60 14.02 -8.29
CA ILE A 242 -13.08 14.70 -7.09
C ILE A 242 -12.98 16.22 -7.26
N MET A 243 -11.84 16.74 -7.74
CA MET A 243 -11.63 18.17 -7.94
C MET A 243 -12.61 18.74 -8.98
N GLN A 244 -12.83 18.02 -10.08
CA GLN A 244 -13.83 18.37 -11.09
C GLN A 244 -15.26 18.35 -10.52
N ALA A 245 -15.58 17.37 -9.64
CA ALA A 245 -16.89 17.29 -8.99
C ALA A 245 -17.18 18.51 -8.08
N ILE A 246 -16.15 19.07 -7.44
CA ILE A 246 -16.25 20.29 -6.62
C ILE A 246 -15.95 21.56 -7.42
N GLN A 247 -15.88 21.48 -8.75
CA GLN A 247 -15.69 22.60 -9.68
C GLN A 247 -14.36 23.34 -9.52
N ILE A 248 -13.31 22.62 -9.12
CA ILE A 248 -11.93 23.11 -9.12
C ILE A 248 -11.28 22.60 -10.41
N ASP A 249 -10.87 23.55 -11.26
CA ASP A 249 -10.20 23.23 -12.51
C ASP A 249 -8.74 22.90 -12.23
N ILE A 250 -8.40 21.62 -12.41
CA ILE A 250 -7.04 21.12 -12.41
C ILE A 250 -6.82 20.27 -13.65
N ASN A 251 -5.59 20.20 -14.14
CA ASN A 251 -5.22 19.28 -15.20
C ASN A 251 -4.82 17.91 -14.63
N LEU A 252 -4.66 16.91 -15.50
CA LEU A 252 -4.28 15.55 -15.09
C LEU A 252 -2.87 15.47 -14.47
N PHE A 253 -1.95 16.38 -14.80
CA PHE A 253 -0.62 16.40 -14.20
C PHE A 253 -0.68 16.90 -12.75
N GLU A 254 -1.46 17.94 -12.50
CA GLU A 254 -1.74 18.47 -11.15
C GLU A 254 -2.44 17.45 -10.25
N ALA A 255 -3.18 16.48 -10.82
CA ALA A 255 -3.75 15.39 -10.04
C ALA A 255 -2.71 14.33 -9.62
N ILE A 256 -1.55 14.29 -10.27
CA ILE A 256 -0.47 13.32 -9.99
C ILE A 256 0.47 13.81 -8.88
N TYR A 257 0.63 15.13 -8.71
CA TYR A 257 1.57 15.74 -7.75
C TYR A 257 0.94 16.63 -6.68
#